data_AF-A0A8J6Q095-F1
#
_entry.id   AF-A0A8J6Q095-F1
#
_cell.length_a   1.000
_cell.length_b   1.000
_cell.length_c   1.000
_cell.angle_alpha   90.00
_cell.angle_beta   90.00
_cell.angle_gamma   90.00
#
_symmetry.space_group_name_H-M   'P 1'
#
loop_
_entity.id
_entity.type
_entity.pdbx_description
1 polymer ?
#
loop_
_entity_poly.entity_id
_entity_poly.type
_entity_poly.pdbx_seq_one_letter_code
_entity_poly.pdbx_strand_id
1 'polypeptide(L)'
;MSKKYPVKNTDPSVNLRLSQELKDTIQAEAAKRNTTVSKYLRELLENIYSGDYCRYETLKDKVENFLFSKDFIQLVVWIYSKRYKREKTESNQELDRYIATLKQVHTHVPDYLVREFDKVLQDVMKVRYDESKYSTPYFWFLETSLEKDKFNLKLLEQFLLDDESLRGFVLEETNK
;
A
#
# COMPACT_ATOMS: atom_id res chain seq x y z
N MET A 1 12.41 -22.46 7.21
CA MET A 1 12.95 -22.03 8.52
C MET A 1 14.38 -22.50 8.67
N SER A 2 15.35 -21.64 8.33
CA SER A 2 16.77 -21.88 8.55
C SER A 2 17.11 -21.67 10.03
N LYS A 3 17.75 -22.65 10.67
CA LYS A 3 18.19 -22.57 12.06
C LYS A 3 19.23 -21.45 12.20
N LYS A 4 18.91 -20.41 12.98
CA LYS A 4 19.87 -19.36 13.37
C LYS A 4 20.86 -19.95 14.37
N TYR A 5 22.11 -20.15 13.98
CA TYR A 5 23.18 -20.57 14.87
C TYR A 5 23.75 -19.36 15.62
N PRO A 6 24.13 -19.49 16.91
CA PRO A 6 24.79 -18.42 17.64
C PRO A 6 26.16 -18.11 17.01
N VAL A 7 26.45 -16.82 16.80
CA VAL A 7 27.71 -16.32 16.24
C VAL A 7 28.86 -16.78 17.13
N LYS A 8 29.69 -17.70 16.64
CA LYS A 8 30.94 -18.09 17.31
C LYS A 8 32.03 -17.12 16.84
N ASN A 9 32.89 -16.68 17.75
CA ASN A 9 34.02 -15.75 17.51
C ASN A 9 35.09 -16.29 16.52
N THR A 10 34.81 -17.40 15.84
CA THR A 10 35.64 -18.09 14.85
C THR A 10 35.19 -17.83 13.42
N ASP A 11 34.12 -17.06 13.21
CA ASP A 11 33.64 -16.75 11.86
C ASP A 11 34.65 -15.85 11.11
N PRO A 12 34.92 -16.13 9.83
CA PRO A 12 35.87 -15.35 9.03
C PRO A 12 35.38 -13.89 8.91
N SER A 13 36.23 -12.95 9.31
CA SER A 13 35.94 -11.52 9.16
C SER A 13 36.21 -11.07 7.72
N VAL A 14 35.25 -10.37 7.14
CA VAL A 14 35.37 -9.78 5.79
C VAL A 14 35.59 -8.28 5.94
N ASN A 15 36.76 -7.80 5.50
CA ASN A 15 37.06 -6.38 5.44
C ASN A 15 36.56 -5.80 4.10
N LEU A 16 35.47 -5.03 4.15
CA LEU A 16 34.92 -4.35 2.99
C LEU A 16 35.51 -2.94 2.85
N ARG A 17 36.10 -2.65 1.70
CA ARG A 17 36.49 -1.28 1.34
C ARG A 17 35.29 -0.58 0.68
N LEU A 18 34.69 0.34 1.42
CA LEU A 18 33.56 1.14 0.97
C LEU A 18 33.98 2.61 0.88
N SER A 19 33.39 3.36 -0.06
CA SER A 19 33.53 4.81 -0.11
C SER A 19 32.97 5.45 1.17
N GLN A 20 33.43 6.65 1.50
CA GLN A 20 32.93 7.35 2.69
C GLN A 20 31.43 7.63 2.59
N GLU A 21 30.97 8.08 1.42
CA GLU A 21 29.55 8.31 1.12
C GLU A 21 28.68 7.06 1.35
N LEU A 22 29.17 5.87 0.95
CA LEU A 22 28.44 4.63 1.15
C LEU A 22 28.41 4.22 2.64
N LYS A 23 29.50 4.46 3.39
CA LYS A 23 29.51 4.22 4.85
C LYS A 23 28.51 5.11 5.56
N ASP A 24 28.45 6.38 5.20
CA ASP A 24 27.53 7.35 5.80
C ASP A 24 26.08 6.96 5.50
N THR A 25 25.80 6.52 4.27
CA THR A 25 24.47 6.00 3.86
C THR A 25 24.07 4.76 4.66
N ILE A 26 24.96 3.78 4.77
CA ILE A 26 24.72 2.54 5.55
C ILE A 26 24.46 2.88 7.02
N GLN A 27 25.22 3.82 7.58
CA GLN A 27 25.06 4.23 8.96
C GLN A 27 23.72 4.93 9.20
N ALA A 28 23.30 5.80 8.27
CA ALA A 28 21.99 6.45 8.33
C ALA A 28 20.84 5.43 8.24
N GLU A 29 20.90 4.47 7.32
CA GLU A 29 19.86 3.43 7.18
C GLU A 29 19.84 2.46 8.37
N ALA A 30 20.99 2.07 8.90
CA ALA A 30 21.06 1.24 10.11
C ALA A 30 20.45 1.96 11.32
N ALA A 31 20.70 3.27 11.45
CA ALA A 31 20.12 4.11 12.50
C ALA A 31 18.59 4.23 12.37
N LYS A 32 18.06 4.46 11.15
CA LYS A 32 16.61 4.47 10.90
C LYS A 32 15.93 3.17 11.33
N ARG A 33 16.60 2.03 11.11
CA ARG A 33 16.09 0.69 11.48
C ARG A 33 16.36 0.30 12.93
N ASN A 34 17.00 1.17 13.72
CA ASN A 34 17.42 0.89 15.10
C ASN A 34 18.25 -0.41 15.22
N THR A 35 19.20 -0.61 14.30
CA THR A 35 20.09 -1.77 14.26
C THR A 35 21.56 -1.37 14.21
N THR A 36 22.48 -2.30 14.51
CA THR A 36 23.92 -2.06 14.33
C THR A 36 24.30 -2.17 12.85
N VAL A 37 25.29 -1.38 12.42
CA VAL A 37 25.81 -1.40 11.05
C VAL A 37 26.17 -2.82 10.59
N SER A 38 26.82 -3.60 11.44
CA SER A 38 27.20 -4.99 11.12
C SER A 38 26.00 -5.92 10.96
N LYS A 39 24.94 -5.72 11.76
CA LYS A 39 23.71 -6.51 11.65
C LYS A 39 22.97 -6.14 10.35
N TYR A 40 22.83 -4.85 10.07
CA TYR A 40 22.23 -4.35 8.83
C TYR A 40 22.94 -4.88 7.58
N LEU A 41 24.28 -4.79 7.55
CA LEU A 41 25.08 -5.31 6.42
C LEU A 41 24.92 -6.81 6.23
N ARG A 42 24.88 -7.59 7.31
CA ARG A 42 24.68 -9.04 7.23
C ARG A 42 23.30 -9.36 6.66
N GLU A 43 22.25 -8.74 7.18
CA GLU A 43 20.87 -8.94 6.71
C GLU A 43 20.71 -8.49 5.24
N LEU A 44 21.34 -7.37 4.85
CA LEU A 44 21.35 -6.90 3.46
C LEU A 44 22.00 -7.92 2.53
N LEU A 45 23.18 -8.43 2.89
CA LEU A 45 23.90 -9.44 2.09
C LEU A 45 23.13 -10.77 2.02
N GLU A 46 22.52 -11.19 3.12
CA GLU A 46 21.64 -12.37 3.17
C GLU A 46 20.44 -12.21 2.24
N ASN A 47 19.77 -11.05 2.26
CA ASN A 47 18.61 -10.75 1.40
C ASN A 47 18.97 -10.62 -0.09
N ILE A 48 20.16 -10.09 -0.41
CA ILE A 48 20.65 -10.04 -1.78
C ILE A 48 20.94 -11.47 -2.28
N TYR A 49 21.58 -12.29 -1.45
CA TYR A 49 21.93 -13.66 -1.81
C TYR A 49 20.69 -14.55 -1.94
N SER A 50 19.68 -14.39 -1.09
CA SER A 50 18.41 -15.14 -1.17
C SER A 50 17.54 -14.70 -2.36
N GLY A 51 17.82 -13.53 -2.95
CA GLY A 51 17.01 -12.93 -4.01
C GLY A 51 15.79 -12.16 -3.50
N ASP A 52 15.54 -12.18 -2.18
CA ASP A 52 14.39 -11.51 -1.56
C ASP A 52 14.49 -9.99 -1.69
N TYR A 53 15.70 -9.43 -1.73
CA TYR A 53 15.90 -8.00 -2.00
C TYR A 53 15.34 -7.58 -3.37
N CYS A 54 15.57 -8.39 -4.42
CA CYS A 54 15.07 -8.09 -5.75
C CYS A 54 13.53 -8.19 -5.83
N ARG A 55 12.95 -9.18 -5.12
CA ARG A 55 11.50 -9.34 -5.00
C ARG A 55 10.88 -8.14 -4.28
N TYR A 56 11.47 -7.72 -3.17
CA TYR A 56 11.06 -6.55 -2.40
C TYR A 56 11.02 -5.28 -3.25
N GLU A 57 12.13 -4.96 -3.93
CA GLU A 57 12.19 -3.74 -4.78
C GLU A 57 11.18 -3.80 -5.92
N THR A 58 11.03 -4.97 -6.57
CA THR A 58 10.04 -5.13 -7.66
C THR A 58 8.60 -4.95 -7.16
N LEU A 59 8.27 -5.47 -5.97
CA LEU A 59 6.94 -5.32 -5.37
C LEU A 59 6.70 -3.88 -4.94
N LYS A 60 7.69 -3.25 -4.31
CA LYS A 60 7.66 -1.84 -3.92
C LYS A 60 7.37 -0.96 -5.13
N ASP A 61 8.14 -1.10 -6.21
CA ASP A 61 7.94 -0.34 -7.44
C ASP A 61 6.53 -0.55 -8.02
N LYS A 62 6.02 -1.79 -8.01
CA LYS A 62 4.67 -2.08 -8.50
C LYS A 62 3.59 -1.38 -7.67
N VAL A 63 3.72 -1.42 -6.34
CA VAL A 63 2.77 -0.78 -5.43
C VAL A 63 2.83 0.74 -5.57
N GLU A 64 4.03 1.33 -5.56
CA GLU A 64 4.21 2.77 -5.72
C GLU A 64 3.66 3.25 -7.08
N ASN A 65 3.97 2.54 -8.16
CA ASN A 65 3.44 2.88 -9.49
C ASN A 65 1.90 2.87 -9.54
N PHE A 66 1.25 1.97 -8.81
CA PHE A 66 -0.21 1.95 -8.70
C PHE A 66 -0.73 3.12 -7.86
N LEU A 67 -0.17 3.34 -6.66
CA LEU A 67 -0.62 4.40 -5.74
C LEU A 67 -0.42 5.81 -6.31
N PHE A 68 0.63 6.01 -7.11
CA PHE A 68 0.88 7.27 -7.81
C PHE A 68 0.30 7.32 -9.22
N SER A 69 -0.42 6.28 -9.65
CA SER A 69 -1.11 6.31 -10.93
C SER A 69 -2.19 7.39 -10.93
N LYS A 70 -2.38 8.01 -12.10
CA LYS A 70 -3.43 9.01 -12.29
C LYS A 70 -4.81 8.44 -11.93
N ASP A 71 -5.08 7.19 -12.28
CA ASP A 71 -6.37 6.55 -12.07
C ASP A 71 -6.68 6.33 -10.60
N PHE A 72 -5.69 5.90 -9.80
CA PHE A 72 -5.84 5.76 -8.36
C PHE A 72 -6.02 7.11 -7.67
N ILE A 73 -5.22 8.12 -8.02
CA ILE A 73 -5.35 9.47 -7.45
C ILE A 73 -6.73 10.06 -7.80
N GLN A 74 -7.19 9.89 -9.04
CA GLN A 74 -8.53 10.33 -9.44
C GLN A 74 -9.64 9.63 -8.65
N LEU A 75 -9.52 8.31 -8.42
CA LEU A 75 -10.45 7.57 -7.58
C LEU A 75 -10.47 8.12 -6.15
N VAL A 76 -9.31 8.34 -5.54
CA VAL A 76 -9.21 8.88 -4.18
C VAL A 76 -9.84 10.27 -4.09
N VAL A 77 -9.46 11.18 -4.98
CA VAL A 77 -10.04 12.55 -5.04
C VAL A 77 -11.56 12.49 -5.22
N TRP A 78 -12.04 11.59 -6.07
CA TRP A 78 -13.46 11.36 -6.29
C TRP A 78 -14.17 10.90 -5.00
N ILE A 79 -13.64 9.88 -4.31
CA ILE A 79 -14.16 9.41 -3.01
C ILE A 79 -14.27 10.59 -2.01
N TYR A 80 -13.24 11.43 -1.91
CA TYR A 80 -13.27 12.62 -1.05
C TYR A 80 -14.33 13.64 -1.46
N SER A 81 -14.52 13.85 -2.77
CA SER A 81 -15.52 14.79 -3.28
C SER A 81 -16.96 14.41 -2.90
N LYS A 82 -17.23 13.10 -2.79
CA LYS A 82 -18.53 12.56 -2.39
C LYS A 82 -18.90 12.83 -0.93
N ARG A 83 -17.96 13.32 -0.10
CA ARG A 83 -18.27 13.85 1.24
C ARG A 83 -19.19 15.06 1.20
N TYR A 84 -19.05 15.88 0.16
CA TYR A 84 -19.80 17.13 0.00
C TYR A 84 -20.91 17.01 -1.05
N LYS A 85 -20.69 16.21 -2.10
CA LYS A 85 -21.61 16.05 -3.23
C LYS A 85 -21.91 14.57 -3.47
N ARG A 86 -22.96 14.07 -2.80
CA ARG A 86 -23.33 12.64 -2.87
C ARG A 86 -24.04 12.25 -4.16
N GLU A 87 -24.62 13.21 -4.87
CA GLU A 87 -25.34 12.97 -6.12
C GLU A 87 -24.44 12.34 -7.16
N LYS A 88 -24.98 11.42 -7.96
CA LYS A 88 -24.31 10.92 -9.16
C LYS A 88 -24.20 12.05 -10.18
N THR A 89 -22.99 12.53 -10.35
CA THR A 89 -22.61 13.52 -11.38
C THR A 89 -21.79 12.89 -12.50
N GLU A 90 -21.34 11.66 -12.27
CA GLU A 90 -20.45 10.90 -13.14
C GLU A 90 -21.21 10.27 -14.30
N SER A 91 -20.57 10.30 -15.47
CA SER A 91 -20.95 9.48 -16.59
C SER A 91 -20.69 7.99 -16.31
N ASN A 92 -21.39 7.11 -17.03
CA ASN A 92 -21.17 5.67 -16.90
C ASN A 92 -19.73 5.26 -17.28
N GLN A 93 -19.08 6.00 -18.18
CA GLN A 93 -17.68 5.77 -18.55
C GLN A 93 -16.71 6.11 -17.41
N GLU A 94 -16.99 7.15 -16.63
CA GLU A 94 -16.20 7.48 -15.44
C GLU A 94 -16.39 6.42 -14.36
N LEU A 95 -17.63 5.94 -14.15
CA LEU A 95 -17.88 4.82 -13.23
C LEU A 95 -17.16 3.54 -13.67
N ASP A 96 -17.11 3.23 -14.97
CA ASP A 96 -16.36 2.10 -15.50
C ASP A 96 -14.87 2.18 -15.16
N ARG A 97 -14.28 3.38 -15.27
CA ARG A 97 -12.88 3.61 -14.88
C ARG A 97 -12.68 3.41 -13.38
N TYR A 98 -13.54 3.96 -12.54
CA TYR A 98 -13.44 3.77 -11.09
C TYR A 98 -13.59 2.30 -10.70
N ILE A 99 -14.52 1.56 -11.31
CA ILE A 99 -14.67 0.12 -11.09
C ILE A 99 -13.40 -0.63 -11.52
N ALA A 100 -12.79 -0.29 -12.65
CA ALA A 100 -11.55 -0.91 -13.11
C ALA A 100 -10.40 -0.68 -12.11
N THR A 101 -10.25 0.55 -11.61
CA THR A 101 -9.24 0.89 -10.59
C THR A 101 -9.52 0.16 -9.28
N LEU A 102 -10.76 0.16 -8.79
CA LEU A 102 -11.17 -0.53 -7.56
C LEU A 102 -10.88 -2.03 -7.63
N LYS A 103 -11.07 -2.67 -8.79
CA LYS A 103 -10.73 -4.07 -9.00
C LYS A 103 -9.23 -4.34 -8.94
N GLN A 104 -8.36 -3.35 -9.17
CA GLN A 104 -6.90 -3.54 -9.07
C GLN A 104 -6.37 -3.30 -7.66
N VAL A 105 -7.13 -2.60 -6.80
CA VAL A 105 -6.71 -2.28 -5.42
C VAL A 105 -6.29 -3.52 -4.64
N HIS A 106 -6.95 -4.67 -4.82
CA HIS A 106 -6.67 -5.91 -4.08
C HIS A 106 -5.22 -6.41 -4.16
N THR A 107 -4.46 -6.05 -5.20
CA THR A 107 -3.05 -6.46 -5.34
C THR A 107 -2.05 -5.43 -4.83
N HIS A 108 -2.51 -4.24 -4.45
CA HIS A 108 -1.63 -3.09 -4.21
C HIS A 108 -1.83 -2.43 -2.85
N VAL A 109 -2.82 -2.86 -2.07
CA VAL A 109 -3.03 -2.35 -0.71
C VAL A 109 -3.31 -3.50 0.25
N PRO A 110 -3.08 -3.30 1.56
CA PRO A 110 -3.42 -4.29 2.58
C PRO A 110 -4.89 -4.69 2.60
N ASP A 111 -5.17 -5.93 3.00
CA ASP A 111 -6.53 -6.50 3.08
C ASP A 111 -7.55 -5.64 3.85
N TYR A 112 -7.10 -4.94 4.90
CA TYR A 112 -7.99 -4.08 5.67
C TYR A 112 -8.48 -2.87 4.85
N LEU A 113 -7.65 -2.34 3.93
CA LEU A 113 -8.06 -1.29 2.99
C LEU A 113 -8.88 -1.85 1.85
N VAL A 114 -8.55 -3.05 1.35
CA VAL A 114 -9.35 -3.72 0.31
C VAL A 114 -10.82 -3.80 0.74
N ARG A 115 -11.08 -4.20 1.99
CA ARG A 115 -12.43 -4.24 2.56
C ARG A 115 -13.13 -2.88 2.59
N GLU A 116 -12.38 -1.80 2.78
CA GLU A 116 -12.96 -0.45 2.71
C GLU A 116 -13.31 -0.11 1.26
N PHE A 117 -12.40 -0.33 0.31
CA PHE A 117 -12.65 -0.09 -1.12
C PHE A 117 -13.78 -0.97 -1.68
N ASP A 118 -14.00 -2.18 -1.15
CA ASP A 118 -15.13 -3.03 -1.51
C ASP A 118 -16.48 -2.38 -1.18
N LYS A 119 -16.57 -1.61 -0.08
CA LYS A 119 -17.80 -0.85 0.25
C LYS A 119 -18.11 0.19 -0.82
N VAL A 120 -17.07 0.88 -1.30
CA VAL A 120 -17.17 1.86 -2.39
C VAL A 120 -17.60 1.15 -3.68
N LEU A 121 -16.98 0.02 -4.01
CA LEU A 121 -17.31 -0.77 -5.20
C LEU A 121 -18.77 -1.23 -5.17
N GLN A 122 -19.25 -1.76 -4.04
CA GLN A 122 -20.65 -2.18 -3.89
C GLN A 122 -21.62 -1.03 -4.14
N ASP A 123 -21.32 0.14 -3.60
CA ASP A 123 -22.18 1.32 -3.74
C ASP A 123 -22.15 1.88 -5.17
N VAL A 124 -20.98 1.91 -5.82
CA VAL A 124 -20.85 2.26 -7.24
C VAL A 124 -21.66 1.32 -8.12
N MET A 125 -21.63 0.03 -7.84
CA MET A 125 -22.42 -0.95 -8.58
C MET A 125 -23.93 -0.72 -8.37
N LYS A 126 -24.38 -0.47 -7.14
CA LYS A 126 -25.79 -0.13 -6.85
C LYS A 126 -26.24 1.10 -7.65
N VAL A 127 -25.50 2.20 -7.57
CA VAL A 127 -25.80 3.46 -8.28
C VAL A 127 -25.76 3.29 -9.81
N ARG A 128 -24.93 2.38 -10.33
CA ARG A 128 -24.86 2.09 -11.76
C ARG A 128 -26.09 1.35 -12.26
N TYR A 129 -26.59 0.37 -11.50
CA TYR A 129 -27.75 -0.45 -11.86
C TYR A 129 -29.09 0.14 -11.39
N ASP A 130 -29.08 1.28 -10.71
CA ASP A 130 -30.30 2.00 -10.34
C ASP A 130 -30.93 2.63 -11.59
N GLU A 131 -32.01 2.01 -12.07
CA GLU A 131 -32.80 2.44 -13.22
C GLU A 131 -33.94 3.40 -12.84
N SER A 132 -33.98 3.89 -11.59
CA SER A 132 -35.09 4.75 -11.15
C SER A 132 -35.13 6.06 -11.95
N LYS A 133 -36.15 6.18 -12.82
CA LYS A 133 -36.39 7.39 -13.63
C LYS A 133 -36.74 8.65 -12.85
N TYR A 134 -37.00 8.51 -11.54
CA TYR A 134 -37.63 9.54 -10.72
C TYR A 134 -36.75 10.07 -9.58
N SER A 135 -35.54 9.54 -9.38
CA SER A 135 -34.61 10.02 -8.36
C SER A 135 -33.20 10.09 -8.93
N THR A 136 -32.48 11.18 -8.65
CA THR A 136 -31.03 11.20 -8.83
C THR A 136 -30.44 10.15 -7.88
N PRO A 137 -29.64 9.18 -8.36
CA PRO A 137 -29.03 8.22 -7.45
C PRO A 137 -27.91 8.90 -6.64
N TYR A 138 -27.76 8.48 -5.40
CA TYR A 138 -26.81 9.03 -4.43
C TYR A 138 -25.81 7.96 -4.00
N PHE A 139 -24.58 8.38 -3.72
CA PHE A 139 -23.57 7.55 -3.07
C PHE A 139 -23.72 7.59 -1.54
N TRP A 140 -23.81 6.42 -0.94
CA TRP A 140 -24.03 6.17 0.48
C TRP A 140 -22.83 5.51 1.18
N PHE A 141 -21.75 5.17 0.47
CA PHE A 141 -20.52 4.63 1.09
C PHE A 141 -19.90 5.57 2.15
N LEU A 142 -20.37 6.83 2.24
CA LEU A 142 -20.03 7.80 3.29
C LEU A 142 -21.20 8.16 4.24
N GLU A 143 -22.45 7.75 3.97
CA GLU A 143 -23.62 7.91 4.87
C GLU A 143 -24.43 6.61 5.00
N THR A 144 -24.55 6.12 6.22
CA THR A 144 -25.83 5.88 6.94
C THR A 144 -25.51 5.26 8.30
N SER A 145 -26.54 5.08 9.14
CA SER A 145 -26.58 5.12 10.61
C SER A 145 -25.74 4.11 11.43
N LEU A 146 -24.95 3.23 10.80
CA LEU A 146 -24.11 2.23 11.48
C LEU A 146 -22.67 2.36 10.99
N GLU A 147 -21.72 2.66 11.89
CA GLU A 147 -20.32 2.96 11.54
C GLU A 147 -19.58 1.84 10.79
N LYS A 148 -20.08 0.60 10.83
CA LYS A 148 -19.41 -0.56 10.22
C LYS A 148 -19.44 -0.57 8.69
N ASP A 149 -20.46 0.01 8.07
CA ASP A 149 -20.67 -0.07 6.62
C ASP A 149 -20.14 1.15 5.86
N LYS A 150 -19.46 2.08 6.55
CA LYS A 150 -18.87 3.28 5.95
C LYS A 150 -17.45 3.04 5.48
N PHE A 151 -17.07 3.73 4.41
CA PHE A 151 -15.66 3.86 4.02
C PHE A 151 -14.90 4.67 5.06
N ASN A 152 -13.88 4.07 5.66
CA ASN A 152 -13.07 4.72 6.67
C ASN A 152 -11.90 5.49 6.04
N LEU A 153 -12.13 6.77 5.77
CA LEU A 153 -11.11 7.69 5.23
C LEU A 153 -9.86 7.76 6.11
N LYS A 154 -9.99 7.60 7.43
CA LYS A 154 -8.84 7.67 8.34
C LYS A 154 -7.86 6.52 8.09
N LEU A 155 -8.34 5.32 7.74
CA LEU A 155 -7.46 4.19 7.41
C LEU A 155 -6.70 4.45 6.10
N LEU A 156 -7.38 5.05 5.11
CA LEU A 156 -6.73 5.45 3.86
C LEU A 156 -5.67 6.53 4.10
N GLU A 157 -6.00 7.56 4.87
CA GLU A 157 -5.07 8.64 5.23
C GLU A 157 -3.85 8.10 6.00
N GLN A 158 -4.07 7.23 6.98
CA GLN A 158 -3.00 6.60 7.73
C GLN A 158 -2.07 5.82 6.80
N PHE A 159 -2.60 5.01 5.90
CA PHE A 159 -1.78 4.25 4.96
C PHE A 159 -1.00 5.12 3.97
N LEU A 160 -1.61 6.18 3.45
CA LEU A 160 -0.97 7.06 2.45
C LEU A 160 0.05 8.04 3.05
N LEU A 161 -0.10 8.40 4.33
CA LEU A 161 0.76 9.38 5.00
C LEU A 161 1.85 8.74 5.88
N ASP A 162 1.75 7.45 6.19
CA ASP A 162 2.72 6.72 6.99
C ASP A 162 3.62 5.83 6.12
N ASP A 163 4.87 6.27 5.93
CA ASP A 163 5.89 5.52 5.19
C ASP A 163 6.14 4.11 5.77
N GLU A 164 5.95 3.93 7.09
CA GLU A 164 6.12 2.63 7.74
C GLU A 164 5.00 1.65 7.39
N SER A 165 3.78 2.16 7.13
CA SER A 165 2.64 1.33 6.70
C SER A 165 2.87 0.72 5.32
N LEU A 166 3.40 1.50 4.37
CA LEU A 166 3.74 1.00 3.03
C LEU A 166 4.88 -0.03 3.10
N ARG A 167 5.94 0.27 3.86
CA ARG A 167 7.06 -0.67 4.06
C ARG A 167 6.62 -1.98 4.70
N GLY A 168 5.78 -1.91 5.72
CA GLY A 168 5.20 -3.06 6.40
C GLY A 168 4.45 -3.98 5.43
N PHE A 169 3.58 -3.41 4.60
CA PHE A 169 2.84 -4.15 3.58
C PHE A 169 3.75 -4.86 2.57
N VAL A 170 4.71 -4.14 1.98
CA VAL A 170 5.62 -4.74 0.98
C VAL A 170 6.47 -5.85 1.60
N LEU A 171 6.91 -5.70 2.86
CA LEU A 171 7.63 -6.74 3.58
C LEU A 171 6.76 -7.98 3.84
N GLU A 172 5.50 -7.80 4.23
CA GLU A 172 4.56 -8.92 4.42
C GLU A 172 4.31 -9.68 3.11
N GLU A 173 4.09 -8.98 2.00
CA GLU A 173 3.88 -9.61 0.69
C GLU A 173 5.13 -10.29 0.13
N THR A 174 6.32 -9.75 0.41
CA THR A 174 7.58 -10.37 -0.02
C THR A 174 7.83 -11.72 0.68
N ASN A 175 7.33 -11.87 1.90
CA ASN A 175 7.50 -13.06 2.74
C ASN A 175 6.42 -14.15 2.50
N LYS A 176 5.44 -13.90 1.62
CA LYS A 176 4.46 -14.89 1.15
C LYS A 176 5.03 -15.74 0.00
#